data_AF-A0A0R3QCE7-F1
#
_entry.id   AF-A0A0R3QCE7-F1
#
_cell.length_a   1.000
_cell.length_b   1.000
_cell.length_c   1.000
_cell.angle_alpha   90.00
_cell.angle_beta   90.00
_cell.angle_gamma   90.00
#
_symmetry.space_group_name_H-M   'P 1'
#
loop_
_entity.id
_entity.type
_entity.pdbx_description
1 polymer ?
#
loop_
_entity_poly.entity_id
_entity_poly.type
_entity_poly.pdbx_seq_one_letter_code
_entity_poly.pdbx_strand_id
1 'polypeptide(L)'
;MRCVLQISLLYSLVIPIRLFSEQHFDFEIPEDIAEGTLIGKIPLEPNLNYRLNGHNQFASVDIQTGEVRTSAPLNRETIAPNGTIILILT
;
A
#
# COMPACT_ATOMS: atom_id res chain seq x y z
N MET A 1 -24.56 10.35 -60.87
CA MET A 1 -24.82 10.64 -59.45
C MET A 1 -23.69 10.01 -58.65
N ARG A 2 -22.81 10.80 -58.03
CA ARG A 2 -21.64 10.31 -57.28
C ARG A 2 -21.96 10.40 -55.79
N CYS A 3 -22.23 9.26 -55.15
CA CYS A 3 -22.33 9.19 -53.69
C CYS A 3 -20.92 9.22 -53.11
N VAL A 4 -20.63 10.24 -52.31
CA VAL A 4 -19.40 10.32 -51.51
C VAL A 4 -19.78 9.91 -50.08
N LEU A 5 -19.27 8.77 -49.63
CA LEU A 5 -19.39 8.33 -48.24
C LEU A 5 -18.23 8.93 -47.45
N GLN A 6 -18.50 10.01 -46.73
CA GLN A 6 -17.55 10.59 -45.81
C GLN A 6 -17.64 9.83 -44.48
N ILE A 7 -16.67 8.96 -44.22
CA ILE A 7 -16.54 8.26 -42.93
C ILE A 7 -15.67 9.15 -42.03
N SER A 8 -16.31 9.90 -41.14
CA SER A 8 -15.60 10.68 -40.12
C SER A 8 -15.12 9.74 -39.02
N LEU A 9 -13.83 9.42 -39.02
CA LEU A 9 -13.19 8.64 -37.96
C LEU A 9 -13.02 9.54 -36.72
N LEU A 10 -13.97 9.48 -35.78
CA LEU A 10 -13.80 10.05 -34.45
C LEU A 10 -12.76 9.21 -33.72
N TYR A 11 -11.49 9.61 -33.80
CA TYR A 11 -10.44 9.14 -32.89
C TYR A 11 -10.89 9.51 -31.48
N SER A 12 -11.41 8.52 -30.73
CA SER A 12 -11.52 8.70 -29.29
C SER A 12 -10.09 8.91 -28.79
N LEU A 13 -9.84 10.08 -28.21
CA LEU A 13 -8.65 10.30 -27.41
C LEU A 13 -8.74 9.27 -26.27
N VAL A 14 -8.04 8.13 -26.41
CA VAL A 14 -7.79 7.24 -25.29
C VAL A 14 -6.78 7.95 -24.41
N ILE A 15 -7.28 8.86 -23.57
CA ILE A 15 -6.47 9.47 -22.52
C ILE A 15 -6.06 8.29 -21.63
N PRO A 16 -4.77 7.97 -21.46
CA PRO A 16 -4.36 6.94 -20.54
C PRO A 16 -4.73 7.42 -19.14
N ILE A 17 -5.83 6.91 -18.61
CA ILE A 17 -6.28 7.21 -17.26
C ILE A 17 -5.17 6.71 -16.34
N ARG A 18 -4.55 7.61 -15.58
CA ARG A 18 -3.66 7.22 -14.48
C ARG A 18 -4.55 6.59 -13.42
N LEU A 19 -4.65 5.26 -13.44
CA LEU A 19 -5.41 4.50 -12.46
C LEU A 19 -4.57 4.40 -11.20
N PHE A 20 -4.89 5.23 -10.21
CA PHE A 20 -4.39 5.04 -8.85
C PHE A 20 -5.28 4.03 -8.15
N SER A 21 -4.67 3.11 -7.40
CA SER A 21 -5.36 2.13 -6.56
C SER A 21 -4.77 2.21 -5.17
N GLU A 22 -5.63 2.18 -4.16
CA GLU A 22 -5.27 2.17 -2.74
C GLU A 22 -5.78 0.86 -2.12
N GLN A 23 -4.99 0.28 -1.22
CA GLN A 23 -5.29 -0.94 -0.49
C GLN A 23 -5.00 -0.72 0.99
N HIS A 24 -5.88 -1.21 1.85
CA HIS A 24 -5.72 -1.18 3.30
C HIS A 24 -5.59 -2.60 3.84
N PHE A 25 -4.65 -2.78 4.78
CA PHE A 25 -4.40 -4.04 5.47
C PHE A 25 -4.38 -3.77 6.97
N ASP A 26 -5.36 -4.34 7.67
CA ASP A 26 -5.48 -4.23 9.12
C ASP A 26 -4.97 -5.51 9.80
N PHE A 27 -4.20 -5.33 10.87
CA PHE A 27 -3.65 -6.42 11.66
C PHE A 27 -3.98 -6.21 13.14
N GLU A 28 -4.40 -7.27 13.82
CA GLU A 28 -4.56 -7.29 15.27
C GLU A 28 -3.35 -7.96 15.91
N ILE A 29 -2.76 -7.30 16.90
CA ILE A 29 -1.45 -7.68 17.43
C ILE A 29 -1.53 -7.64 18.97
N PRO A 30 -1.13 -8.71 19.68
CA PRO A 30 -1.04 -8.68 21.13
C PRO A 30 0.04 -7.69 21.62
N GLU A 31 -0.16 -7.15 22.81
CA GLU A 31 0.86 -6.36 23.51
C GLU A 31 2.02 -7.25 23.97
N ASP A 32 3.16 -6.62 24.29
CA ASP A 32 4.36 -7.26 24.83
C ASP A 32 4.99 -8.39 23.99
N ILE A 33 4.65 -8.46 22.70
CA ILE A 33 5.31 -9.40 21.78
C ILE A 33 6.76 -8.98 21.52
N ALA A 34 7.62 -9.97 21.30
CA ALA A 34 9.04 -9.74 21.06
C ALA A 34 9.29 -8.89 19.80
N GLU A 35 10.37 -8.10 19.82
CA GLU A 35 10.90 -7.44 18.62
C GLU A 35 11.21 -8.46 17.51
N GLY A 36 10.96 -8.08 16.26
CA GLY A 36 11.18 -8.93 15.08
C GLY A 36 10.08 -9.96 14.83
N THR A 37 9.03 -9.99 15.65
CA THR A 37 7.88 -10.89 15.46
C THR A 37 7.18 -10.55 14.16
N LEU A 38 6.87 -11.57 13.36
CA LEU A 38 6.10 -11.43 12.12
C LEU A 38 4.64 -11.10 12.47
N ILE A 39 4.19 -9.91 12.08
CA ILE A 39 2.81 -9.46 12.21
C ILE A 39 1.97 -10.06 11.08
N GLY A 40 2.51 -10.00 9.87
CA GLY A 40 1.81 -10.45 8.68
C GLY A 40 2.57 -10.12 7.40
N LYS A 41 1.88 -10.25 6.27
CA LYS A 41 2.45 -10.01 4.95
C LYS A 41 1.47 -9.26 4.07
N ILE A 42 1.93 -8.18 3.45
CA ILE A 42 1.18 -7.47 2.42
C ILE A 42 1.59 -7.99 1.04
N PRO A 43 0.66 -8.20 0.10
CA PRO A 43 0.99 -8.56 -1.26
C PRO A 43 1.69 -7.39 -1.96
N LEU A 44 2.79 -7.69 -2.64
CA LEU A 44 3.53 -6.76 -3.47
C LEU A 44 3.37 -7.15 -4.93
N GLU A 45 3.07 -6.18 -5.79
CA GLU A 45 2.97 -6.39 -7.22
C GLU A 45 4.38 -6.45 -7.83
N PRO A 46 4.72 -7.47 -8.63
CA PRO A 46 6.08 -7.74 -9.09
C PRO A 46 6.66 -6.68 -10.05
N ASN A 47 5.85 -5.73 -10.52
CA ASN A 47 6.26 -4.67 -11.44
C ASN A 47 6.17 -3.26 -10.82
N LEU A 48 5.96 -3.19 -9.50
CA LEU A 48 5.93 -1.92 -8.77
C LEU A 48 7.15 -1.79 -7.86
N ASN A 49 7.59 -0.55 -7.69
CA ASN A 49 8.59 -0.21 -6.69
C ASN A 49 7.87 0.39 -5.50
N TYR A 50 8.14 -0.12 -4.31
CA TYR A 50 7.53 0.34 -3.08
C TYR A 50 8.55 1.10 -2.24
N ARG A 51 8.11 2.19 -1.63
CA ARG A 51 8.85 2.89 -0.59
C ARG A 51 7.93 3.10 0.62
N LEU A 52 8.45 2.79 1.80
CA LEU A 52 7.80 3.18 3.04
C LEU A 52 7.90 4.70 3.21
N ASN A 53 6.76 5.37 3.35
CA ASN A 53 6.71 6.79 3.69
C ASN A 53 6.72 6.95 5.20
N GLY A 54 7.68 7.73 5.68
CA GLY A 54 7.89 7.95 7.10
C GLY A 54 8.61 6.78 7.78
N HIS A 55 8.65 6.85 9.10
CA HIS A 55 9.25 5.85 9.96
C HIS A 55 8.31 5.61 11.14
N ASN A 56 8.26 4.36 11.60
CA ASN A 56 7.55 3.99 12.82
C ASN A 56 8.48 3.19 13.73
N GLN A 57 8.52 3.54 15.01
CA GLN A 57 9.39 2.90 15.99
C GLN A 57 8.92 1.51 16.42
N PHE A 58 7.65 1.18 16.17
CA PHE A 58 7.01 -0.04 16.66
C PHE A 58 6.85 -1.12 15.59
N ALA A 59 6.82 -0.75 14.31
CA ALA A 59 6.67 -1.69 13.22
C ALA A 59 7.46 -1.26 11.98
N SER A 60 7.86 -2.25 11.18
CA SER A 60 8.54 -2.07 9.91
C SER A 60 7.97 -2.99 8.85
N VAL A 61 8.17 -2.62 7.59
CA VAL A 61 7.84 -3.46 6.42
C VAL A 61 9.08 -3.66 5.57
N ASP A 62 9.33 -4.89 5.20
CA ASP A 62 10.32 -5.22 4.17
C ASP A 62 9.67 -5.03 2.79
N ILE A 63 10.15 -4.04 2.03
CA ILE A 63 9.61 -3.70 0.71
C ILE A 63 9.97 -4.68 -0.41
N GLN A 64 10.83 -5.67 -0.15
CA GLN A 64 11.16 -6.74 -1.10
C GLN A 64 10.25 -7.94 -0.88
N THR A 65 9.93 -8.25 0.38
CA THR A 65 9.15 -9.44 0.73
C THR A 65 7.70 -9.12 1.05
N GLY A 66 7.37 -7.90 1.44
CA GLY A 66 6.06 -7.49 1.96
C GLY A 66 5.83 -7.90 3.42
N GLU A 67 6.85 -8.43 4.11
CA GLU A 67 6.71 -8.87 5.50
C GLU A 67 6.67 -7.68 6.45
N VAL A 68 5.65 -7.64 7.31
CA VAL A 68 5.47 -6.62 8.35
C VAL A 68 5.90 -7.23 9.67
N ARG A 69 6.81 -6.56 10.39
CA ARG A 69 7.38 -7.04 11.66
C ARG A 69 7.33 -5.99 12.75
N THR A 70 7.27 -6.43 14.00
CA THR A 70 7.51 -5.54 15.13
C THR A 70 8.96 -5.07 15.17
N SER A 71 9.15 -3.81 15.54
CA SER A 71 10.45 -3.18 15.75
C SER A 71 10.72 -2.88 17.23
N ALA A 72 9.70 -3.00 18.08
CA ALA A 72 9.79 -2.87 19.53
C ALA A 72 8.56 -3.54 20.19
N PRO A 73 8.62 -3.90 21.48
CA PRO A 73 7.44 -4.34 22.23
C PRO A 73 6.32 -3.30 22.19
N LEU A 74 5.09 -3.76 21.94
CA LEU A 74 3.92 -2.90 21.87
C LEU A 74 3.31 -2.71 23.25
N ASN A 75 2.99 -1.47 23.58
CA ASN A 75 2.27 -1.09 24.79
C ASN A 75 1.19 -0.08 24.40
N ARG A 76 -0.08 -0.44 24.58
CA ARG A 76 -1.21 0.38 24.11
C ARG A 76 -1.21 1.77 24.73
N GLU A 77 -0.84 1.89 26.01
CA GLU A 77 -0.78 3.17 26.71
C GLU A 77 0.27 4.14 26.14
N THR A 78 1.23 3.62 25.36
CA THR A 78 2.29 4.41 24.72
C THR A 78 2.05 4.70 23.24
N ILE A 79 1.14 3.97 22.59
CA ILE A 79 0.90 4.02 21.14
C ILE A 79 -0.31 4.91 20.84
N ALA A 80 -0.06 6.20 20.56
CA ALA A 80 -1.06 7.17 20.10
C ALA A 80 -2.35 7.25 20.98
N PRO A 81 -3.27 8.19 20.76
CA PRO A 81 -4.50 8.26 21.56
C PRO A 81 -5.44 7.05 21.36
N ASN A 82 -5.27 6.29 20.28
CA ASN A 82 -6.17 5.22 19.85
C ASN A 82 -5.50 3.85 19.69
N GLY A 83 -4.23 3.68 20.07
CA GLY A 83 -3.53 2.39 19.94
C GLY A 83 -3.16 2.01 18.52
N THR A 84 -3.28 2.91 17.54
CA THR A 84 -3.09 2.58 16.11
C THR A 84 -1.70 2.95 15.61
N ILE A 85 -1.09 2.02 14.88
CA ILE A 85 0.14 2.24 14.11
C ILE A 85 -0.22 2.28 12.64
N ILE A 86 0.20 3.33 11.93
CA ILE A 86 -0.08 3.51 10.51
C ILE A 86 1.25 3.48 9.74
N LEU A 87 1.30 2.65 8.71
CA LEU A 87 2.39 2.57 7.74
C LEU A 87 1.80 2.84 6.35
N ILE A 88 2.48 3.65 5.55
CA ILE A 88 2.03 4.01 4.19
C ILE A 88 3.12 3.64 3.20
N LEU A 89 2.79 2.83 2.20
CA LEU A 89 3.69 2.53 1.08
C LEU A 89 3.23 3.27 -0.17
N THR A 90 4.19 3.78 -0.94
CA THR A 90 3.96 4.43 -2.25
C THR A 90 4.93 3.95 -3.30
#